data_AF-A0A0D6THR8-F1
#
_entry.id   AF-A0A0D6THR8-F1
#
_cell.length_a   1.000
_cell.length_b   1.000
_cell.length_c   1.000
_cell.angle_alpha   90.00
_cell.angle_beta   90.00
_cell.angle_gamma   90.00
#
_symmetry.space_group_name_H-M   'P 1'
#
loop_
_entity.id
_entity.type
_entity.pdbx_description
1 polymer ?
#
loop_
_entity_poly.entity_id
_entity_poly.type
_entity_poly.pdbx_seq_one_letter_code
_entity_poly.pdbx_strand_id
1 'polypeptide(L)'
;MNFKSIFKKRNYNYFFQLIKPYNDSVRNIPTDISEINDIDKLSDYFDVTHYKKIVVVASGPSSNKIKLEDDALYICTNSSLQLVKKQSFIYIIHDPYYLTIYLKSFPGYQFWKGTVFWIVNNNSKINNTSFQKVFRYLLKKSRIKKEILITDFDYNENSKTLDKSLKTYLKSKFDFQYKSINSGFNCVLIGCVLSHFNNIPIEVFGLDMGEGGDVYFNKKANIGKSIKGENNKIIVKDFLLKAYQSDINIINYSNFMNYENGK
;
A
#
# COMPACT_ATOMS: atom_id res chain seq x y z
N MET A 1 -8.72 6.96 -29.72
CA MET A 1 -9.19 6.84 -28.30
C MET A 1 -10.66 6.47 -28.34
N ASN A 2 -11.12 5.42 -27.64
CA ASN A 2 -12.53 4.99 -27.73
C ASN A 2 -13.42 5.96 -26.92
N PHE A 3 -14.19 6.83 -27.57
CA PHE A 3 -15.04 7.83 -26.92
C PHE A 3 -16.04 7.22 -25.92
N LYS A 4 -16.54 6.00 -26.17
CA LYS A 4 -17.42 5.28 -25.23
C LYS A 4 -16.74 4.98 -23.88
N SER A 5 -15.40 4.95 -23.85
CA SER A 5 -14.66 4.75 -22.60
C SER A 5 -14.71 5.96 -21.67
N ILE A 6 -14.90 7.18 -22.18
CA ILE A 6 -14.98 8.41 -21.36
C ILE A 6 -16.25 8.39 -20.49
N PHE A 7 -17.35 7.86 -21.02
CA PHE A 7 -18.63 7.74 -20.31
C PHE A 7 -18.66 6.62 -19.25
N LYS A 8 -17.59 5.82 -19.12
CA LYS A 8 -17.49 4.90 -17.98
C LYS A 8 -17.36 5.73 -16.70
N LYS A 9 -18.25 5.50 -15.72
CA LYS A 9 -18.26 6.17 -14.41
C LYS A 9 -16.86 6.29 -13.77
N ARG A 10 -16.02 5.25 -13.88
CA ARG A 10 -14.64 5.28 -13.38
C ARG A 10 -13.75 6.30 -14.09
N ASN A 11 -13.85 6.43 -15.41
CA ASN A 11 -13.04 7.36 -16.20
C ASN A 11 -13.51 8.79 -16.01
N TYR A 12 -14.83 9.01 -15.95
CA TYR A 12 -15.40 10.31 -15.57
C TYR A 12 -14.93 10.73 -14.17
N ASN A 13 -15.07 9.84 -13.17
CA ASN A 13 -14.61 10.12 -11.81
C ASN A 13 -13.11 10.43 -11.77
N TYR A 14 -12.30 9.67 -12.51
CA TYR A 14 -10.86 9.93 -12.59
C TYR A 14 -10.55 11.31 -13.19
N PHE A 15 -11.21 11.67 -14.30
CA PHE A 15 -11.05 12.97 -14.94
C PHE A 15 -11.49 14.12 -14.02
N PHE A 16 -12.66 13.99 -13.39
CA PHE A 16 -13.13 14.95 -12.40
C PHE A 16 -12.10 15.18 -11.30
N GLN A 17 -11.47 14.11 -10.78
CA GLN A 17 -10.46 14.23 -9.74
C GLN A 17 -9.19 14.94 -10.22
N LEU A 18 -8.80 14.81 -11.49
CA LEU A 18 -7.65 15.54 -12.04
C LEU A 18 -7.85 17.06 -12.01
N ILE A 19 -9.05 17.52 -12.36
CA ILE A 19 -9.38 18.94 -12.43
C ILE A 19 -9.83 19.54 -11.10
N LYS A 20 -10.30 18.70 -10.17
CA LYS A 20 -10.74 19.13 -8.84
C LYS A 20 -9.63 19.92 -8.12
N PRO A 21 -9.95 21.00 -7.39
CA PRO A 21 -9.02 21.62 -6.45
C PRO A 21 -8.51 20.62 -5.41
N TYR A 22 -7.36 20.93 -4.81
CA TYR A 22 -6.87 20.16 -3.67
C TYR A 22 -7.81 20.34 -2.47
N ASN A 23 -7.96 19.29 -1.67
CA ASN A 23 -8.62 19.37 -0.38
C ASN A 23 -7.86 20.32 0.57
N ASP A 24 -8.59 20.96 1.47
CA ASP A 24 -8.09 22.01 2.38
C ASP A 24 -7.00 21.51 3.35
N SER A 25 -6.89 20.20 3.57
CA SER A 25 -5.78 19.59 4.32
C SER A 25 -4.41 19.73 3.63
N VAL A 26 -4.39 20.05 2.33
CA VAL A 26 -3.17 20.20 1.54
C VAL A 26 -2.62 21.62 1.67
N ARG A 27 -1.40 21.72 2.18
CA ARG A 27 -0.65 22.97 2.32
C ARG A 27 0.31 23.15 1.14
N ASN A 28 0.65 24.39 0.82
CA ASN A 28 1.66 24.73 -0.20
C ASN A 28 3.08 24.75 0.38
N ILE A 29 3.46 23.67 1.06
CA ILE A 29 4.77 23.51 1.69
C ILE A 29 5.29 22.12 1.26
N PRO A 30 6.55 21.99 0.84
CA PRO A 30 7.14 20.68 0.51
C PRO A 30 7.10 19.73 1.72
N THR A 31 7.01 18.43 1.46
CA THR A 31 7.16 17.42 2.52
C THR A 31 8.64 17.24 2.84
N ASP A 32 9.00 17.40 4.11
CA ASP A 32 10.34 17.04 4.59
C ASP A 32 10.38 15.58 5.06
N ILE A 33 11.24 14.78 4.42
CA ILE A 33 11.53 13.38 4.74
C ILE A 33 13.03 13.16 4.95
N SER A 34 13.79 14.22 5.27
CA SER A 34 15.24 14.19 5.49
C SER A 34 15.68 13.16 6.55
N GLU A 35 14.80 12.84 7.49
CA GLU A 35 15.07 11.89 8.58
C GLU A 35 14.69 10.43 8.26
N ILE A 36 13.90 10.19 7.20
CA ILE A 36 13.38 8.85 6.87
C ILE A 36 14.14 8.30 5.68
N ASN A 37 15.26 7.62 5.95
CA ASN A 37 16.16 7.10 4.93
C ASN A 37 16.35 5.57 5.00
N ASP A 38 15.81 4.90 6.01
CA ASP A 38 15.86 3.44 6.16
C ASP A 38 14.61 2.88 6.87
N ILE A 39 14.58 1.56 7.06
CA ILE A 39 13.45 0.85 7.66
C ILE A 39 13.28 1.21 9.13
N ASP A 40 14.38 1.43 9.85
CA ASP A 40 14.37 1.80 11.27
C ASP A 40 13.66 3.14 11.46
N LYS A 41 14.07 4.16 10.70
CA LYS A 41 13.46 5.50 10.75
C LYS A 41 12.02 5.50 10.23
N LEU A 42 11.69 4.63 9.27
CA LEU A 42 10.31 4.42 8.83
C LEU A 42 9.45 3.83 9.97
N SER A 43 10.00 2.85 10.69
CA SER A 43 9.36 2.22 11.84
C SER A 43 9.16 3.22 12.99
N ASP A 44 10.22 3.96 13.34
CA ASP A 44 10.20 5.03 14.35
C ASP A 44 9.12 6.05 14.03
N TYR A 45 9.08 6.56 12.79
CA TYR A 45 8.10 7.56 12.38
C TYR A 45 6.65 7.09 12.54
N PHE A 46 6.38 5.80 12.33
CA PHE A 46 5.04 5.23 12.48
C PHE A 46 4.73 4.76 13.90
N ASP A 47 5.68 4.89 14.83
CA ASP A 47 5.54 4.46 16.22
C ASP A 47 5.14 2.97 16.33
N VAL A 48 5.68 2.11 15.47
CA VAL A 48 5.19 0.72 15.29
C VAL A 48 5.21 -0.09 16.58
N THR A 49 6.19 0.14 17.46
CA THR A 49 6.34 -0.55 18.75
C THR A 49 5.27 -0.21 19.78
N HIS A 50 4.46 0.85 19.58
CA HIS A 50 3.35 1.20 20.48
C HIS A 50 2.11 0.32 20.28
N TYR A 51 2.08 -0.51 19.24
CA TYR A 51 0.92 -1.35 18.90
C TYR A 51 1.21 -2.80 19.23
N LYS A 52 0.17 -3.54 19.60
CA LYS A 52 0.29 -4.98 19.89
C LYS A 52 0.46 -5.82 18.62
N LYS A 53 -0.04 -5.33 17.49
CA LYS A 53 -0.02 -6.03 16.21
C LYS A 53 -0.14 -5.08 15.02
N ILE A 54 0.27 -5.56 13.85
CA ILE A 54 -0.04 -4.96 12.56
C ILE A 54 -1.22 -5.71 11.93
N VAL A 55 -2.18 -4.97 11.36
CA VAL A 55 -3.28 -5.56 10.60
C VAL A 55 -3.26 -5.01 9.17
N VAL A 56 -2.89 -5.86 8.22
CA VAL A 56 -2.91 -5.52 6.80
C VAL A 56 -4.31 -5.73 6.24
N VAL A 57 -4.86 -4.70 5.59
CA VAL A 57 -6.20 -4.71 5.02
C VAL A 57 -6.14 -4.33 3.55
N ALA A 58 -6.18 -5.32 2.67
CA ALA A 58 -6.34 -5.14 1.24
C ALA A 58 -7.85 -5.10 0.84
N SER A 59 -8.15 -4.97 -0.45
CA SER A 59 -9.52 -4.71 -0.94
C SER A 59 -10.35 -5.97 -1.29
N GLY A 60 -9.80 -7.17 -1.11
CA GLY A 60 -10.51 -8.43 -1.34
C GLY A 60 -11.65 -8.67 -0.36
N PRO A 61 -12.59 -9.57 -0.68
CA PRO A 61 -13.85 -9.74 0.04
C PRO A 61 -13.71 -10.16 1.50
N SER A 62 -12.64 -10.90 1.86
CA SER A 62 -12.39 -11.30 3.25
C SER A 62 -12.11 -10.13 4.20
N SER A 63 -11.78 -8.93 3.69
CA SER A 63 -11.61 -7.73 4.52
C SER A 63 -12.89 -7.30 5.25
N ASN A 64 -14.08 -7.74 4.83
CA ASN A 64 -15.32 -7.51 5.57
C ASN A 64 -15.40 -8.27 6.90
N LYS A 65 -14.54 -9.27 7.12
CA LYS A 65 -14.52 -10.08 8.33
C LYS A 65 -13.65 -9.49 9.44
N ILE A 66 -12.97 -8.38 9.17
CA ILE A 66 -12.06 -7.74 10.12
C ILE A 66 -12.81 -7.29 11.37
N LYS A 67 -12.19 -7.52 12.53
CA LYS A 67 -12.59 -6.92 13.80
C LYS A 67 -11.62 -5.80 14.12
N LEU A 68 -12.14 -4.62 14.41
CA LEU A 68 -11.31 -3.45 14.69
C LEU A 68 -10.91 -3.43 16.18
N GLU A 69 -9.66 -3.09 16.44
CA GLU A 69 -9.00 -3.06 17.74
C GLU A 69 -8.20 -1.76 17.83
N ASP A 70 -8.28 -1.08 18.97
CA ASP A 70 -7.70 0.26 19.15
C ASP A 70 -6.17 0.23 19.33
N ASP A 71 -5.63 -0.93 19.75
CA ASP A 71 -4.20 -1.18 19.98
C ASP A 71 -3.49 -1.84 18.78
N ALA A 72 -4.13 -1.84 17.62
CA ALA A 72 -3.59 -2.34 16.36
C ALA A 72 -3.20 -1.20 15.41
N LEU A 73 -2.10 -1.41 14.66
CA LEU A 73 -1.70 -0.55 13.55
C LEU A 73 -2.22 -1.11 12.23
N TYR A 74 -3.11 -0.39 11.56
CA TYR A 74 -3.67 -0.82 10.30
C TYR A 74 -2.82 -0.36 9.11
N ILE A 75 -2.52 -1.28 8.18
CA ILE A 75 -1.90 -0.94 6.89
C ILE A 75 -2.93 -1.21 5.80
N CYS A 76 -3.37 -0.16 5.13
CA CYS A 76 -4.49 -0.26 4.19
C CYS A 76 -4.16 0.29 2.80
N THR A 77 -5.00 -0.02 1.82
CA THR A 77 -4.85 0.48 0.45
C THR A 77 -6.16 0.66 -0.27
N ASN A 78 -6.18 1.55 -1.26
CA ASN A 78 -7.32 1.74 -2.14
C ASN A 78 -8.62 1.96 -1.35
N SER A 79 -9.66 1.17 -1.63
CA SER A 79 -10.94 1.30 -0.94
C SER A 79 -10.94 0.76 0.49
N SER A 80 -9.99 -0.09 0.90
CA SER A 80 -10.00 -0.67 2.26
C SER A 80 -9.78 0.36 3.36
N LEU A 81 -9.27 1.56 3.02
CA LEU A 81 -9.27 2.73 3.88
C LEU A 81 -10.66 2.99 4.52
N GLN A 82 -11.75 2.71 3.81
CA GLN A 82 -13.10 2.91 4.35
C GLN A 82 -13.39 2.06 5.60
N LEU A 83 -12.73 0.90 5.72
CA LEU A 83 -12.89 -0.04 6.84
C LEU A 83 -12.10 0.42 8.07
N VAL A 84 -10.96 1.10 7.89
CA VAL A 84 -10.01 1.37 8.98
C VAL A 84 -9.79 2.86 9.28
N LYS A 85 -10.39 3.79 8.54
CA LYS A 85 -10.15 5.25 8.69
C LYS A 85 -10.43 5.84 10.08
N LYS A 86 -11.10 5.09 10.95
CA LYS A 86 -11.39 5.44 12.36
C LYS A 86 -10.38 4.84 13.35
N GLN A 87 -9.36 4.15 12.88
CA GLN A 87 -8.32 3.49 13.67
C GLN A 87 -6.93 3.97 13.25
N SER A 88 -5.89 3.73 14.06
CA SER A 88 -4.52 4.12 13.69
C SER A 88 -4.09 3.44 12.39
N PHE A 89 -3.86 4.21 11.31
CA PHE A 89 -3.56 3.60 10.01
C PHE A 89 -2.45 4.27 9.20
N ILE A 90 -1.70 3.44 8.48
CA ILE A 90 -0.82 3.81 7.37
C ILE A 90 -1.55 3.52 6.06
N TYR A 91 -1.51 4.47 5.13
CA TYR A 91 -2.13 4.30 3.82
C TYR A 91 -1.09 4.03 2.73
N ILE A 92 -1.15 2.86 2.10
CA ILE A 92 -0.24 2.48 1.02
C ILE A 92 -0.94 2.67 -0.32
N ILE A 93 -0.30 3.43 -1.20
CA ILE A 93 -0.86 3.76 -2.51
C ILE A 93 0.13 3.39 -3.61
N HIS A 94 -0.34 2.52 -4.49
CA HIS A 94 0.38 2.12 -5.70
C HIS A 94 -0.48 2.24 -6.96
N ASP A 95 -1.81 2.08 -6.85
CA ASP A 95 -2.71 2.17 -8.00
C ASP A 95 -2.85 3.63 -8.51
N PRO A 96 -2.65 3.90 -9.82
CA PRO A 96 -2.69 5.26 -10.37
C PRO A 96 -4.03 6.00 -10.21
N TYR A 97 -5.15 5.25 -10.18
CA TYR A 97 -6.48 5.81 -10.02
C TYR A 97 -6.67 6.28 -8.57
N TYR A 98 -6.33 5.43 -7.59
CA TYR A 98 -6.38 5.82 -6.18
C TYR A 98 -5.35 6.87 -5.81
N LEU A 99 -4.19 6.87 -6.46
CA LEU A 99 -3.18 7.91 -6.32
C LEU A 99 -3.75 9.29 -6.65
N THR A 100 -4.42 9.40 -7.79
CA THR A 100 -5.00 10.68 -8.23
C THR A 100 -6.09 11.15 -7.26
N ILE A 101 -6.95 10.23 -6.79
CA ILE A 101 -7.97 10.53 -5.79
C ILE A 101 -7.33 10.99 -4.48
N TYR A 102 -6.29 10.31 -4.03
CA TYR A 102 -5.62 10.66 -2.78
C TYR A 102 -5.03 12.06 -2.82
N LEU A 103 -4.20 12.34 -3.83
CA LEU A 103 -3.51 13.62 -3.94
C LEU A 103 -4.49 14.79 -3.90
N LYS A 104 -5.68 14.61 -4.50
CA LYS A 104 -6.69 15.66 -4.69
C LYS A 104 -7.74 15.74 -3.59
N SER A 105 -8.20 14.60 -3.07
CA SER A 105 -9.40 14.52 -2.22
C SER A 105 -9.19 13.91 -0.84
N PHE A 106 -8.02 13.36 -0.53
CA PHE A 106 -7.80 12.78 0.79
C PHE A 106 -7.80 13.88 1.87
N PRO A 107 -8.64 13.75 2.92
CA PRO A 107 -8.84 14.82 3.90
C PRO A 107 -7.82 14.82 5.04
N GLY A 108 -6.96 13.81 5.16
CA GLY A 108 -6.08 13.67 6.34
C GLY A 108 -6.87 13.34 7.60
N TYR A 109 -7.38 12.10 7.69
CA TYR A 109 -8.17 11.66 8.85
C TYR A 109 -7.40 11.76 10.17
N GLN A 110 -8.12 11.92 11.29
CA GLN A 110 -7.52 12.06 12.63
C GLN A 110 -6.53 10.93 12.98
N PHE A 111 -6.88 9.68 12.68
CA PHE A 111 -6.07 8.51 13.02
C PHE A 111 -5.04 8.12 11.94
N TRP A 112 -4.92 8.95 10.90
CA TRP A 112 -3.92 8.75 9.86
C TRP A 112 -2.51 9.00 10.41
N LYS A 113 -1.61 8.04 10.23
CA LYS A 113 -0.20 8.12 10.67
C LYS A 113 0.72 8.62 9.56
N GLY A 114 0.39 8.32 8.32
CA GLY A 114 1.10 8.78 7.14
C GLY A 114 0.73 7.96 5.90
N THR A 115 1.26 8.37 4.76
CA THR A 115 1.01 7.69 3.48
C THR A 115 2.34 7.27 2.88
N VAL A 116 2.38 6.07 2.32
CA VAL A 116 3.54 5.56 1.58
C VAL A 116 3.15 5.37 0.12
N PHE A 117 3.90 6.02 -0.77
CA PHE A 117 3.88 5.76 -2.20
C PHE A 117 5.09 4.89 -2.54
N TRP A 118 4.89 3.61 -2.85
CA TRP A 118 5.97 2.75 -3.31
C TRP A 118 5.90 2.62 -4.83
N ILE A 119 6.75 3.38 -5.54
CA ILE A 119 6.73 3.48 -7.00
C ILE A 119 8.15 3.22 -7.50
N VAL A 120 8.32 2.14 -8.28
CA VAL A 120 9.63 1.74 -8.81
C VAL A 120 9.73 1.95 -10.32
N ASN A 121 10.93 2.26 -10.77
CA ASN A 121 11.33 2.39 -12.15
C ASN A 121 11.56 1.01 -12.76
N ASN A 122 10.52 0.49 -13.40
CA ASN A 122 10.55 -0.76 -14.16
C ASN A 122 10.30 -0.50 -15.66
N ASN A 123 10.67 0.69 -16.16
CA ASN A 123 10.37 1.17 -17.51
C ASN A 123 8.87 1.20 -17.88
N SER A 124 7.96 1.09 -16.89
CA SER A 124 6.53 1.24 -17.12
C SER A 124 6.13 2.71 -17.26
N LYS A 125 5.44 3.03 -18.37
CA LYS A 125 4.82 4.36 -18.57
C LYS A 125 3.85 4.72 -17.43
N ILE A 126 3.17 3.73 -16.86
CA ILE A 126 2.23 3.92 -15.76
C ILE A 126 2.97 4.34 -14.48
N ASN A 127 4.08 3.66 -14.15
CA ASN A 127 4.87 3.99 -12.98
C ASN A 127 5.55 5.35 -13.14
N ASN A 128 6.13 5.64 -14.31
CA ASN A 128 6.71 6.96 -14.58
C ASN A 128 5.66 8.08 -14.43
N THR A 129 4.47 7.90 -15.00
CA THR A 129 3.38 8.89 -14.85
C THR A 129 2.97 9.08 -13.39
N SER A 130 2.91 8.00 -12.62
CA SER A 130 2.55 8.03 -11.20
C SER A 130 3.63 8.71 -10.36
N PHE A 131 4.90 8.39 -10.61
CA PHE A 131 6.07 9.05 -10.02
C PHE A 131 6.03 10.55 -10.29
N GLN A 132 5.89 10.98 -11.54
CA GLN A 132 5.86 12.41 -11.91
C GLN A 132 4.74 13.18 -11.19
N LYS A 133 3.58 12.56 -10.98
CA LYS A 133 2.48 13.18 -10.21
C LYS A 133 2.84 13.35 -8.74
N VAL A 134 3.38 12.31 -8.10
CA VAL A 134 3.80 12.36 -6.69
C VAL A 134 4.95 13.34 -6.51
N PHE A 135 5.96 13.26 -7.36
CA PHE A 135 7.12 14.14 -7.34
C PHE A 135 6.72 15.62 -7.40
N ARG A 136 5.92 16.01 -8.40
CA ARG A 136 5.42 17.39 -8.53
C ARG A 136 4.58 17.84 -7.34
N TYR A 137 3.84 16.92 -6.73
CA TYR A 137 3.08 17.19 -5.53
C TYR A 137 4.03 17.45 -4.35
N LEU A 138 4.93 16.52 -4.02
CA LEU A 138 5.82 16.61 -2.86
C LEU A 138 6.81 17.78 -2.93
N LEU A 139 7.17 18.24 -4.14
CA LEU A 139 7.99 19.43 -4.33
C LEU A 139 7.35 20.73 -3.83
N LYS A 140 6.02 20.77 -3.71
CA LYS A 140 5.28 22.02 -3.46
C LYS A 140 4.21 21.89 -2.40
N LYS A 141 3.87 20.66 -2.02
CA LYS A 141 2.67 20.34 -1.27
C LYS A 141 2.91 19.21 -0.29
N SER A 142 2.19 19.30 0.82
CA SER A 142 2.21 18.33 1.90
C SER A 142 0.92 18.43 2.70
N ARG A 143 0.69 17.45 3.57
CA ARG A 143 -0.30 17.51 4.65
C ARG A 143 0.39 17.55 6.01
N ILE A 144 -0.40 17.41 7.08
CA ILE A 144 0.11 17.46 8.45
C ILE A 144 0.95 16.24 8.85
N LYS A 145 0.66 15.06 8.29
CA LYS A 145 1.48 13.86 8.43
C LYS A 145 2.34 13.67 7.17
N LYS A 146 3.49 13.00 7.33
CA LYS A 146 4.44 12.77 6.24
C LYS A 146 3.82 11.86 5.17
N GLU A 147 4.12 12.22 3.93
CA GLU A 147 3.75 11.51 2.72
C GLU A 147 5.04 11.05 2.05
N ILE A 148 5.38 9.78 2.24
CA ILE A 148 6.70 9.22 1.97
C ILE A 148 6.69 8.57 0.58
N LEU A 149 7.59 9.00 -0.30
CA LEU A 149 7.81 8.37 -1.60
C LEU A 149 9.02 7.43 -1.51
N ILE A 150 8.78 6.13 -1.70
CA ILE A 150 9.79 5.08 -1.77
C ILE A 150 9.99 4.75 -3.25
N THR A 151 11.19 5.01 -3.77
CA THR A 151 11.44 4.99 -5.21
C THR A 151 12.94 4.87 -5.53
N ASP A 152 13.23 4.21 -6.65
CA ASP A 152 14.55 4.17 -7.31
C ASP A 152 14.65 5.13 -8.51
N PHE A 153 13.60 5.91 -8.80
CA PHE A 153 13.73 7.10 -9.66
C PHE A 153 14.62 8.18 -9.02
N ASP A 154 15.24 9.01 -9.85
CA ASP A 154 15.96 10.21 -9.42
C ASP A 154 15.00 11.24 -8.78
N TYR A 155 14.98 11.26 -7.45
CA TYR A 155 14.16 12.19 -6.65
C TYR A 155 14.97 12.81 -5.51
N ASN A 156 15.30 12.01 -4.49
CA ASN A 156 16.23 12.37 -3.42
C ASN A 156 16.91 11.11 -2.89
N GLU A 157 18.07 11.28 -2.27
CA GLU A 157 18.90 10.17 -1.80
C GLU A 157 18.25 9.36 -0.68
N ASN A 158 17.43 9.98 0.17
CA ASN A 158 16.72 9.26 1.23
C ASN A 158 15.69 8.27 0.68
N SER A 159 14.95 8.67 -0.34
CA SER A 159 13.93 7.83 -0.98
C SER A 159 14.57 6.63 -1.68
N LYS A 160 15.73 6.84 -2.31
CA LYS A 160 16.55 5.80 -2.93
C LYS A 160 17.15 4.86 -1.90
N THR A 161 17.72 5.41 -0.82
CA THR A 161 18.30 4.63 0.28
C THR A 161 17.24 3.78 0.96
N LEU A 162 16.04 4.34 1.20
CA LEU A 162 14.93 3.63 1.80
C LEU A 162 14.41 2.50 0.88
N ASP A 163 14.27 2.75 -0.42
CA ASP A 163 13.89 1.71 -1.38
C ASP A 163 14.92 0.58 -1.43
N LYS A 164 16.21 0.92 -1.48
CA LYS A 164 17.30 -0.05 -1.42
C LYS A 164 17.27 -0.85 -0.12
N SER A 165 17.11 -0.18 1.02
CA SER A 165 17.03 -0.81 2.34
C SER A 165 15.89 -1.81 2.42
N LEU A 166 14.68 -1.42 1.98
CA LEU A 166 13.51 -2.31 1.90
C LEU A 166 13.74 -3.53 1.00
N LYS A 167 14.27 -3.32 -0.21
CA LYS A 167 14.58 -4.41 -1.14
C LYS A 167 15.64 -5.36 -0.57
N THR A 168 16.68 -4.83 0.06
CA THR A 168 17.72 -5.62 0.72
C THR A 168 17.15 -6.42 1.89
N TYR A 169 16.27 -5.84 2.70
CA TYR A 169 15.63 -6.51 3.82
C TYR A 169 14.71 -7.64 3.36
N LEU A 170 13.89 -7.39 2.33
CA LEU A 170 13.07 -8.43 1.71
C LEU A 170 13.92 -9.60 1.20
N LYS A 171 15.08 -9.30 0.60
CA LYS A 171 15.97 -10.35 0.11
C LYS A 171 16.67 -11.11 1.24
N SER A 172 17.11 -10.44 2.30
CA SER A 172 17.90 -11.08 3.37
C SER A 172 17.04 -11.84 4.39
N LYS A 173 15.83 -11.35 4.69
CA LYS A 173 14.94 -11.93 5.71
C LYS A 173 13.87 -12.85 5.15
N PHE A 174 13.41 -12.58 3.94
CA PHE A 174 12.32 -13.35 3.32
C PHE A 174 12.74 -14.06 2.03
N ASP A 175 14.04 -14.11 1.70
CA ASP A 175 14.58 -14.61 0.44
C ASP A 175 13.76 -14.17 -0.80
N PHE A 176 13.30 -12.92 -0.79
CA PHE A 176 12.38 -12.41 -1.80
C PHE A 176 12.98 -11.22 -2.54
N GLN A 177 13.06 -11.34 -3.87
CA GLN A 177 13.39 -10.21 -4.72
C GLN A 177 12.12 -9.43 -5.02
N TYR A 178 12.09 -8.16 -4.58
CA TYR A 178 10.92 -7.29 -4.73
C TYR A 178 10.39 -7.25 -6.17
N LYS A 179 9.08 -7.47 -6.30
CA LYS A 179 8.30 -7.26 -7.52
C LYS A 179 6.98 -6.60 -7.16
N SER A 180 6.69 -5.46 -7.78
CA SER A 180 5.39 -4.79 -7.60
C SER A 180 4.31 -5.51 -8.41
N ILE A 181 3.33 -6.09 -7.73
CA ILE A 181 2.23 -6.84 -8.36
C ILE A 181 0.92 -6.04 -8.31
N ASN A 182 0.49 -5.67 -7.11
CA ASN A 182 -0.69 -4.85 -6.87
C ASN A 182 -0.56 -4.17 -5.50
N SER A 183 -1.42 -3.18 -5.22
CA SER A 183 -1.33 -2.41 -3.98
C SER A 183 -1.58 -3.24 -2.72
N GLY A 184 -2.40 -4.30 -2.79
CA GLY A 184 -2.64 -5.20 -1.67
C GLY A 184 -1.39 -5.99 -1.30
N PHE A 185 -0.69 -6.52 -2.30
CA PHE A 185 0.58 -7.21 -2.08
C PHE A 185 1.65 -6.27 -1.52
N ASN A 186 1.74 -5.02 -2.00
CA ASN A 186 2.68 -4.05 -1.45
C ASN A 186 2.37 -3.71 0.03
N CYS A 187 1.10 -3.74 0.46
CA CYS A 187 0.76 -3.62 1.89
C CYS A 187 1.30 -4.80 2.70
N VAL A 188 1.16 -6.01 2.16
CA VAL A 188 1.64 -7.23 2.82
C VAL A 188 3.16 -7.20 2.94
N LEU A 189 3.88 -6.82 1.87
CA LEU A 189 5.34 -6.67 1.91
C LEU A 189 5.79 -5.69 2.99
N ILE A 190 5.22 -4.48 3.03
CA ILE A 190 5.56 -3.47 4.05
C ILE A 190 5.16 -3.95 5.45
N GLY A 191 3.97 -4.55 5.59
CA GLY A 191 3.49 -5.08 6.86
C GLY A 191 4.40 -6.16 7.42
N CYS A 192 4.80 -7.14 6.61
CA CYS A 192 5.73 -8.19 7.03
C CYS A 192 7.10 -7.62 7.40
N VAL A 193 7.62 -6.64 6.65
CA VAL A 193 8.90 -6.01 7.00
C VAL A 193 8.80 -5.29 8.34
N LEU A 194 7.78 -4.46 8.57
CA LEU A 194 7.60 -3.76 9.84
C LEU A 194 7.32 -4.72 11.00
N SER A 195 6.54 -5.78 10.76
CA SER A 195 6.25 -6.83 11.74
C SER A 195 7.52 -7.56 12.18
N HIS A 196 8.33 -8.01 11.23
CA HIS A 196 9.60 -8.69 11.50
C HIS A 196 10.61 -7.75 12.14
N PHE A 197 10.70 -6.51 11.67
CA PHE A 197 11.65 -5.55 12.20
C PHE A 197 11.38 -5.24 13.69
N ASN A 198 10.11 -5.20 14.09
CA ASN A 198 9.70 -4.85 15.46
C ASN A 198 9.31 -6.05 16.32
N ASN A 199 9.40 -7.28 15.80
CA ASN A 199 8.95 -8.50 16.47
C ASN A 199 7.50 -8.41 17.00
N ILE A 200 6.59 -7.92 16.15
CA ILE A 200 5.15 -7.84 16.47
C ILE A 200 4.33 -8.71 15.51
N PRO A 201 3.26 -9.38 15.99
CA PRO A 201 2.43 -10.23 15.15
C PRO A 201 1.72 -9.44 14.04
N ILE A 202 1.36 -10.15 12.98
CA ILE A 202 0.67 -9.60 11.82
C ILE A 202 -0.55 -10.43 11.41
N GLU A 203 -1.65 -9.73 11.16
CA GLU A 203 -2.85 -10.30 10.55
C GLU A 203 -3.06 -9.75 9.14
N VAL A 204 -3.48 -10.61 8.21
CA VAL A 204 -3.68 -10.22 6.81
C VAL A 204 -5.11 -10.50 6.37
N PHE A 205 -5.78 -9.46 5.88
CA PHE A 205 -7.14 -9.51 5.34
C PHE A 205 -7.20 -8.96 3.92
N GLY A 206 -8.11 -9.50 3.11
CA GLY A 206 -8.44 -8.99 1.79
C GLY A 206 -7.35 -9.16 0.73
N LEU A 207 -6.26 -9.92 0.97
CA LEU A 207 -5.32 -10.29 -0.07
C LEU A 207 -5.98 -11.37 -0.96
N ASP A 208 -6.38 -10.98 -2.15
CA ASP A 208 -7.07 -11.88 -3.07
C ASP A 208 -6.38 -11.86 -4.42
N MET A 209 -6.08 -13.05 -4.94
CA MET A 209 -5.52 -13.28 -6.28
C MET A 209 -6.56 -13.89 -7.24
N GLY A 210 -7.84 -13.61 -6.99
CA GLY A 210 -8.99 -14.06 -7.77
C GLY A 210 -9.70 -15.30 -7.21
N GLU A 211 -9.30 -15.78 -6.04
CA GLU A 211 -9.89 -16.95 -5.37
C GLU A 211 -11.21 -16.61 -4.67
N GLY A 212 -11.41 -15.36 -4.27
CA GLY A 212 -12.70 -14.87 -3.75
C GLY A 212 -13.74 -14.55 -4.82
N GLY A 213 -13.47 -14.81 -6.10
CA GLY A 213 -14.33 -14.46 -7.23
C GLY A 213 -14.23 -12.99 -7.65
N ASP A 214 -15.09 -12.56 -8.57
CA ASP A 214 -15.08 -11.22 -9.18
C ASP A 214 -15.73 -10.14 -8.29
N VAL A 215 -15.16 -9.94 -7.11
CA VAL A 215 -15.66 -9.01 -6.10
C VAL A 215 -14.54 -8.28 -5.36
N TYR A 216 -14.81 -7.05 -4.95
CA TYR A 216 -14.13 -6.39 -3.84
C TYR A 216 -15.07 -6.43 -2.62
N PHE A 217 -14.54 -6.11 -1.44
CA PHE A 217 -15.34 -6.12 -0.20
C PHE A 217 -16.62 -5.27 -0.28
N ASN A 218 -16.62 -4.18 -1.04
CA ASN A 218 -17.75 -3.25 -1.13
C ASN A 218 -18.56 -3.33 -2.42
N LYS A 219 -18.20 -4.17 -3.39
CA LYS A 219 -18.90 -4.25 -4.68
C LYS A 219 -18.47 -5.46 -5.53
N LYS A 220 -19.35 -5.87 -6.44
CA LYS A 220 -18.97 -6.71 -7.58
C LYS A 220 -18.02 -5.94 -8.51
N ALA A 221 -17.01 -6.62 -9.05
CA ALA A 221 -16.05 -6.01 -9.95
C ALA A 221 -15.36 -7.04 -10.84
N ASN A 222 -15.16 -6.71 -12.11
CA ASN A 222 -14.26 -7.50 -12.96
C ASN A 222 -12.83 -7.28 -12.50
N ILE A 223 -12.26 -8.32 -11.88
CA ILE A 223 -10.92 -8.27 -11.33
C ILE A 223 -9.88 -8.32 -12.48
N GLY A 224 -8.86 -7.47 -12.38
CA GLY A 224 -7.85 -7.29 -13.44
C GLY A 224 -6.83 -8.42 -13.54
N LYS A 225 -6.06 -8.42 -14.65
CA LYS A 225 -4.98 -9.38 -14.91
C LYS A 225 -3.88 -9.38 -13.83
N SER A 226 -3.64 -8.24 -13.17
CA SER A 226 -2.65 -8.15 -12.09
C SER A 226 -3.00 -9.00 -10.86
N ILE A 227 -4.28 -9.37 -10.73
CA ILE A 227 -4.80 -10.19 -9.65
C ILE A 227 -4.97 -11.64 -10.13
N LYS A 228 -5.54 -11.87 -11.33
CA LYS A 228 -5.83 -13.22 -11.84
C LYS A 228 -4.65 -13.93 -12.53
N GLY A 229 -3.58 -13.22 -12.89
CA GLY A 229 -2.49 -13.78 -13.68
C GLY A 229 -1.69 -14.83 -12.91
N GLU A 230 -1.49 -16.01 -13.50
CA GLU A 230 -0.79 -17.13 -12.85
C GLU A 230 0.64 -16.77 -12.41
N ASN A 231 1.41 -16.07 -13.24
CA ASN A 231 2.75 -15.62 -12.85
C ASN A 231 2.73 -14.74 -11.60
N ASN A 232 1.69 -13.90 -11.45
CA ASN A 232 1.56 -13.05 -10.28
C ASN A 232 1.17 -13.86 -9.05
N LYS A 233 0.28 -14.85 -9.19
CA LYS A 233 -0.05 -15.80 -8.11
C LYS A 233 1.18 -16.53 -7.63
N ILE A 234 2.02 -17.02 -8.55
CA ILE A 234 3.28 -17.70 -8.22
C ILE A 234 4.19 -16.79 -7.40
N ILE A 235 4.37 -15.54 -7.82
CA ILE A 235 5.21 -14.57 -7.10
C ILE A 235 4.67 -14.28 -5.70
N VAL A 236 3.36 -14.05 -5.55
CA VAL A 236 2.74 -13.76 -4.25
C VAL A 236 2.79 -14.99 -3.35
N LYS A 237 2.55 -16.19 -3.91
CA LYS A 237 2.65 -17.47 -3.19
C LYS A 237 4.07 -17.73 -2.68
N ASP A 238 5.09 -17.54 -3.53
CA ASP A 238 6.49 -17.69 -3.14
C ASP A 238 6.84 -16.81 -1.93
N PHE A 239 6.44 -15.53 -1.98
CA PHE A 239 6.65 -14.63 -0.85
C PHE A 239 5.93 -15.09 0.42
N LEU A 240 4.63 -15.43 0.33
CA LEU A 240 3.84 -15.81 1.50
C LEU A 240 4.38 -17.09 2.16
N LEU A 241 4.79 -18.08 1.38
CA LEU A 241 5.41 -19.30 1.92
C LEU A 241 6.69 -18.98 2.70
N LYS A 242 7.57 -18.14 2.15
CA LYS A 242 8.80 -17.70 2.83
C LYS A 242 8.49 -16.86 4.07
N ALA A 243 7.45 -16.03 4.02
CA ALA A 243 7.00 -15.25 5.16
C ALA A 243 6.43 -16.15 6.28
N TYR A 244 5.66 -17.20 5.95
CA TYR A 244 5.16 -18.15 6.95
C TYR A 244 6.25 -19.02 7.58
N GLN A 245 7.38 -19.20 6.88
CA GLN A 245 8.55 -19.94 7.37
C GLN A 245 9.51 -19.06 8.17
N SER A 246 9.31 -17.74 8.19
CA SER A 246 10.12 -16.82 8.99
C SER A 246 9.68 -16.82 10.47
N ASP A 247 10.41 -16.09 11.30
CA ASP A 247 10.21 -16.01 12.75
C ASP A 247 9.03 -15.11 13.18
N ILE A 248 8.30 -14.52 12.22
CA ILE A 248 7.10 -13.72 12.52
C ILE A 248 5.83 -14.56 12.64
N ASN A 249 4.98 -14.18 13.59
CA ASN A 249 3.64 -14.74 13.75
C ASN A 249 2.67 -14.08 12.75
N ILE A 250 2.40 -14.79 11.64
CA ILE A 250 1.46 -14.35 10.60
C ILE A 250 0.16 -15.16 10.67
N ILE A 251 -0.97 -14.46 10.76
CA ILE A 251 -2.29 -15.06 10.58
C ILE A 251 -2.95 -14.47 9.33
N ASN A 252 -3.08 -15.27 8.27
CA ASN A 252 -3.71 -14.83 7.02
C ASN A 252 -5.16 -15.32 6.92
N TYR A 253 -6.10 -14.37 7.09
CA TYR A 253 -7.55 -14.55 6.93
C TYR A 253 -8.03 -14.28 5.50
N SER A 254 -7.11 -14.08 4.57
CA SER A 254 -7.45 -13.80 3.18
C SER A 254 -7.84 -15.05 2.42
N ASN A 255 -8.48 -14.89 1.26
CA ASN A 255 -8.85 -16.06 0.45
C ASN A 255 -7.62 -16.70 -0.21
N PHE A 256 -6.59 -15.90 -0.55
CA PHE A 256 -5.38 -16.41 -1.16
C PHE A 256 -4.36 -16.89 -0.12
N MET A 257 -3.93 -18.15 -0.24
CA MET A 257 -2.90 -18.76 0.62
C MET A 257 -3.19 -18.54 2.11
N ASN A 258 -4.44 -18.76 2.55
CA ASN A 258 -4.81 -18.70 3.96
C ASN A 258 -3.92 -19.65 4.80
N TYR A 259 -3.86 -19.43 6.11
CA TYR A 259 -2.96 -20.15 7.02
C TYR A 259 -3.08 -21.69 6.92
N GLU A 260 -4.27 -22.21 6.57
CA GLU A 260 -4.52 -23.65 6.36
C GLU A 260 -3.84 -24.22 5.10
N ASN A 261 -3.64 -23.40 4.07
CA ASN A 261 -2.99 -23.79 2.81
C ASN A 261 -1.46 -23.56 2.80
N GLY A 262 -0.91 -22.99 3.89
CA GLY A 262 0.50 -22.58 4.00
C GLY A 262 1.37 -23.51 4.86
N LYS A 263 0.79 -24.55 5.47
CA LYS A 263 1.49 -25.66 6.12
C LYS A 263 1.47 -26.90 5.21
#